data_AF-A0A365D1P9-F1
#
_entry.id   AF-A0A365D1P9-F1
#
_cell.length_a   1.000
_cell.length_b   1.000
_cell.length_c   1.000
_cell.angle_alpha   90.00
_cell.angle_beta   90.00
_cell.angle_gamma   90.00
#
_symmetry.space_group_name_H-M   'P 1'
#
loop_
_entity.id
_entity.type
_entity.pdbx_description
1 polymer ?
#
loop_
_entity_poly.entity_id
_entity_poly.type
_entity_poly.pdbx_seq_one_letter_code
_entity_poly.pdbx_strand_id
1 'polypeptide(L)'
;MELFDEELLKKTDDGRWHPGAEPAGASIWARQLLAYPRTADCIPDWMWAIFTAEGVDPPLYNPEFGAVDWNNRRRPVERWGTDPGARPAVIDPALEPGFFQGLGRRLFRA
;
A
#
# COMPACT_ATOMS: atom_id res chain seq x y z
N MET A 1 -10.29 -15.02 3.68
CA MET A 1 -9.05 -14.27 3.94
C MET A 1 -7.93 -15.12 3.36
N GLU A 2 -7.44 -14.77 2.17
CA GLU A 2 -6.28 -15.45 1.58
C GLU A 2 -5.04 -14.97 2.33
N LEU A 3 -4.41 -15.88 3.07
CA LEU A 3 -3.14 -15.64 3.70
C LEU A 3 -2.07 -15.48 2.62
N PHE A 4 -1.10 -14.59 2.84
CA PHE A 4 0.10 -14.60 2.00
C PHE A 4 0.92 -15.87 2.30
N ASP A 5 1.60 -16.44 1.30
CA ASP A 5 2.48 -17.60 1.50
C ASP A 5 3.52 -17.33 2.61
N GLU A 6 3.90 -16.06 2.76
CA GLU A 6 4.86 -15.57 3.74
C GLU A 6 4.32 -15.52 5.18
N GLU A 7 2.99 -15.56 5.38
CA GLU A 7 2.39 -15.72 6.71
C GLU A 7 2.59 -17.14 7.26
N LEU A 8 3.07 -18.08 6.45
CA LEU A 8 3.49 -19.42 6.86
C LEU A 8 4.99 -19.52 7.17
N LEU A 9 5.78 -18.48 6.88
CA LEU A 9 7.23 -18.50 7.10
C LEU A 9 7.53 -18.38 8.59
N LYS A 10 8.15 -19.43 9.15
CA LYS A 10 8.62 -19.43 10.53
C LYS A 10 10.05 -18.89 10.59
N LYS A 11 10.33 -18.12 11.65
CA LYS A 11 11.70 -17.80 12.03
C LYS A 11 12.35 -19.00 12.72
N THR A 12 13.68 -19.07 12.68
CA THR A 12 14.47 -19.99 13.49
C THR A 12 14.36 -19.63 14.97
N ASP A 13 14.78 -20.54 15.85
CA ASP A 13 14.79 -20.32 17.31
C ASP A 13 15.65 -19.10 17.72
N ASP A 14 16.61 -18.71 16.87
CA ASP A 14 17.46 -17.52 17.05
C ASP A 14 16.82 -16.22 16.52
N GLY A 15 15.56 -16.26 16.09
CA GLY A 15 14.82 -15.11 15.56
C GLY A 15 15.23 -14.66 14.15
N ARG A 16 16.05 -15.45 13.45
CA ARG A 16 16.46 -15.20 12.06
C ARG A 16 15.50 -15.90 11.09
N TRP A 17 15.43 -15.42 9.85
CA TRP A 17 14.74 -16.16 8.80
C TRP A 17 15.55 -17.41 8.42
N HIS A 18 14.87 -18.51 8.10
CA HIS A 18 15.55 -19.64 7.46
C HIS A 18 16.15 -19.17 6.11
N PRO A 19 17.27 -19.75 5.65
CA PRO A 19 17.83 -19.40 4.35
C PRO A 19 16.79 -19.57 3.23
N GLY A 20 16.52 -18.51 2.47
CA GLY A 20 15.50 -18.49 1.42
C GLY A 20 14.05 -18.29 1.90
N ALA A 21 13.84 -18.15 3.21
CA ALA A 21 12.55 -17.85 3.84
C ALA A 21 12.44 -16.38 4.29
N GLU A 22 13.32 -15.52 3.79
CA GLU A 22 13.20 -14.08 4.04
C GLU A 22 12.02 -13.55 3.21
N PRO A 23 11.10 -12.77 3.81
CA PRO A 23 10.03 -12.15 3.06
C PRO A 23 10.63 -11.25 1.98
N ALA A 24 9.93 -11.15 0.85
CA ALA A 24 10.38 -10.30 -0.24
C ALA A 24 10.59 -8.84 0.23
N GLY A 25 11.48 -8.09 -0.43
CA GLY A 25 11.70 -6.68 -0.09
C GLY A 25 10.51 -5.79 -0.45
N ALA A 26 10.49 -4.55 0.05
CA ALA A 26 9.39 -3.59 -0.12
C ALA A 26 9.02 -3.37 -1.60
N SER A 27 9.99 -3.37 -2.50
CA SER A 27 9.74 -3.21 -3.96
C SER A 27 8.91 -4.35 -4.58
N ILE A 28 9.11 -5.59 -4.12
CA ILE A 28 8.34 -6.75 -4.60
C ILE A 28 6.93 -6.68 -4.03
N TRP A 29 6.80 -6.37 -2.74
CA TRP A 29 5.49 -6.20 -2.09
C TRP A 29 4.69 -5.05 -2.70
N ALA A 30 5.33 -3.93 -3.01
CA ALA A 30 4.68 -2.83 -3.70
C ALA A 30 4.13 -3.28 -5.07
N ARG A 31 4.88 -4.10 -5.82
CA ARG A 31 4.39 -4.65 -7.09
C ARG A 31 3.19 -5.60 -6.90
N GLN A 32 3.20 -6.42 -5.84
CA GLN A 32 2.07 -7.28 -5.52
C GLN A 32 0.84 -6.47 -5.11
N LEU A 33 1.00 -5.45 -4.25
CA LEU A 33 -0.08 -4.57 -3.83
C LEU A 33 -0.63 -3.71 -4.98
N LEU A 34 0.19 -3.40 -5.99
CA LEU A 34 -0.33 -2.80 -7.22
C LEU A 34 -1.25 -3.78 -7.95
N ALA A 35 -0.83 -5.03 -8.15
CA ALA A 35 -1.63 -6.03 -8.86
C ALA A 35 -2.90 -6.43 -8.10
N TYR A 36 -2.77 -6.59 -6.77
CA TYR A 36 -3.82 -7.02 -5.85
C TYR A 36 -3.96 -5.99 -4.70
N PRO A 37 -4.64 -4.87 -4.95
CA PRO A 37 -4.76 -3.78 -4.00
C PRO A 37 -5.45 -4.20 -2.70
N ARG A 38 -4.88 -3.76 -1.58
CA ARG A 38 -5.45 -3.93 -0.24
C ARG A 38 -5.61 -2.57 0.44
N THR A 39 -6.63 -2.42 1.27
CA THR A 39 -6.75 -1.24 2.14
C THR A 39 -5.71 -1.32 3.26
N ALA A 40 -5.42 -0.18 3.90
CA ALA A 40 -4.40 -0.10 4.96
C ALA A 40 -4.66 -1.07 6.13
N ASP A 41 -5.92 -1.27 6.50
CA ASP A 41 -6.38 -2.19 7.54
C ASP A 41 -6.23 -3.67 7.16
N CYS A 42 -6.09 -3.97 5.86
CA CYS A 42 -5.89 -5.33 5.36
C CYS A 42 -4.41 -5.69 5.13
N ILE A 43 -3.48 -4.76 5.40
CA ILE A 43 -2.04 -5.01 5.33
C ILE A 43 -1.55 -5.55 6.68
N PRO A 44 -0.88 -6.72 6.71
CA PRO A 44 -0.31 -7.26 7.94
C PRO A 44 0.83 -6.41 8.53
N ASP A 45 0.97 -6.43 9.85
CA ASP A 45 2.02 -5.68 10.58
C ASP A 45 3.45 -5.99 10.11
N TRP A 46 3.73 -7.24 9.76
CA TRP A 46 5.06 -7.63 9.28
C TRP A 46 5.40 -6.98 7.94
N MET A 47 4.40 -6.76 7.08
CA MET A 47 4.58 -6.11 5.79
C MET A 47 4.79 -4.60 5.99
N TRP A 48 4.04 -3.99 6.91
CA TRP A 48 4.28 -2.61 7.34
C TRP A 48 5.70 -2.41 7.87
N ALA A 49 6.23 -3.37 8.63
CA ALA A 49 7.60 -3.30 9.14
C ALA A 49 8.65 -3.31 8.01
N ILE A 50 8.43 -4.08 6.93
CA ILE A 50 9.30 -4.09 5.74
C ILE A 50 9.28 -2.72 5.04
N PHE A 51 8.08 -2.19 4.76
CA PHE A 51 7.91 -0.88 4.13
C PHE A 51 8.54 0.24 4.94
N THR A 52 8.35 0.23 6.26
CA THR A 52 8.92 1.23 7.17
C THR A 52 10.44 1.13 7.23
N ALA A 53 11.00 -0.09 7.29
CA ALA A 53 12.44 -0.30 7.33
C ALA A 53 13.15 0.16 6.04
N GLU A 54 12.49 0.01 4.89
CA GLU A 54 13.01 0.41 3.58
C GLU A 54 12.60 1.84 3.17
N GLY A 55 11.78 2.54 3.96
CA GLY A 55 11.33 3.91 3.68
C GLY A 55 10.46 4.02 2.41
N VAL A 56 9.67 2.98 2.11
CA VAL A 56 8.81 2.90 0.93
C VAL A 56 7.36 2.99 1.37
N ASP A 57 6.60 3.94 0.82
CA ASP A 57 5.16 4.01 1.04
C ASP A 57 4.46 2.90 0.24
N PRO A 58 3.68 2.01 0.89
CA PRO A 58 2.98 0.94 0.21
C PRO A 58 1.89 1.49 -0.71
N PRO A 59 1.63 0.85 -1.86
CA PRO A 59 0.42 1.10 -2.63
C PRO A 59 -0.82 0.62 -1.87
N LEU A 60 -1.80 1.52 -1.70
CA LEU A 60 -3.00 1.25 -0.91
C LEU A 60 -4.26 1.42 -1.74
N TYR A 61 -5.19 0.48 -1.61
CA TYR A 61 -6.52 0.63 -2.17
C TYR A 61 -7.30 1.71 -1.43
N ASN A 62 -7.82 2.67 -2.19
CA ASN A 62 -8.70 3.72 -1.74
C ASN A 62 -10.14 3.44 -2.21
N PRO A 63 -11.03 2.97 -1.31
CA PRO A 63 -12.40 2.62 -1.67
C PRO A 63 -13.23 3.81 -2.17
N GLU A 64 -12.91 5.04 -1.76
CA GLU A 64 -13.65 6.24 -2.16
C GLU A 64 -13.51 6.53 -3.66
N PHE A 65 -12.34 6.20 -4.22
CA PHE A 65 -12.03 6.41 -5.64
C PHE A 65 -12.00 5.12 -6.46
N GLY A 66 -12.16 3.95 -5.83
CA GLY A 66 -12.03 2.65 -6.49
C GLY A 66 -10.67 2.49 -7.16
N ALA A 67 -9.61 2.98 -6.52
CA ALA A 67 -8.27 3.10 -7.11
C ALA A 67 -7.18 2.74 -6.10
N VAL A 68 -6.00 2.34 -6.58
CA VAL A 68 -4.80 2.19 -5.75
C VAL A 68 -3.98 3.47 -5.81
N ASP A 69 -3.58 3.98 -4.65
CA ASP A 69 -2.83 5.22 -4.45
C ASP A 69 -1.42 4.90 -3.95
N TRP A 70 -0.39 5.51 -4.55
CA TRP A 70 1.01 5.36 -4.14
C TRP A 70 1.87 6.49 -4.71
N ASN A 71 2.85 7.02 -3.96
CA ASN A 71 3.84 8.00 -4.48
C ASN A 71 3.24 9.13 -5.34
N ASN A 72 2.16 9.75 -4.86
CA ASN A 72 1.39 10.78 -5.59
C ASN A 72 0.82 10.33 -6.95
N ARG A 73 0.57 9.04 -7.09
CA ARG A 73 -0.02 8.39 -8.27
C ARG A 73 -1.25 7.61 -7.87
N ARG A 74 -2.20 7.55 -8.78
CA ARG A 74 -3.45 6.81 -8.65
C ARG A 74 -3.68 5.95 -9.87
N ARG A 75 -4.13 4.71 -9.68
CA ARG A 75 -4.56 3.83 -10.77
C ARG A 75 -5.89 3.18 -10.44
N PRO A 76 -6.90 3.27 -11.33
CA PRO A 76 -8.18 2.59 -11.14
C PRO A 76 -8.00 1.09 -10.94
N VAL A 77 -8.78 0.51 -10.03
CA VAL A 77 -8.88 -0.93 -9.84
C VAL A 77 -10.11 -1.42 -10.59
N GLU A 78 -9.93 -2.37 -11.49
CA GLU A 78 -11.02 -3.06 -12.16
C GLU A 78 -11.44 -4.31 -11.38
N ARG A 79 -12.51 -4.97 -11.85
CA ARG A 79 -13.08 -6.15 -11.19
C ARG A 79 -12.10 -7.32 -10.97
N TRP A 80 -10.98 -7.33 -11.71
CA TRP A 80 -9.96 -8.40 -11.70
C TRP A 80 -8.62 -7.96 -11.10
N GLY A 81 -8.54 -6.75 -10.52
CA GLY A 81 -7.29 -6.12 -10.07
C GLY A 81 -6.97 -4.85 -10.85
N THR A 82 -5.74 -4.33 -10.74
CA THR A 82 -5.33 -3.20 -11.58
C THR A 82 -4.81 -3.66 -12.92
N ASP A 83 -5.15 -2.92 -13.98
CA ASP A 83 -4.49 -3.11 -15.28
C ASP A 83 -3.04 -2.58 -15.22
N PRO A 84 -2.01 -3.44 -15.36
CA PRO A 84 -0.62 -3.00 -15.36
C PRO A 84 -0.28 -2.08 -16.54
N GLY A 85 -1.03 -2.16 -17.65
CA GLY A 85 -0.86 -1.32 -18.84
C GLY A 85 -1.46 0.09 -18.73
N ALA A 86 -2.38 0.30 -17.80
CA ALA A 86 -2.99 1.61 -17.58
C ALA A 86 -1.96 2.61 -17.02
N ARG A 87 -1.84 3.78 -17.65
CA ARG A 87 -0.97 4.85 -17.13
C ARG A 87 -1.55 5.39 -15.82
N PRO A 88 -0.78 5.42 -14.72
CA PRO A 88 -1.24 6.04 -13.49
C PRO A 88 -1.44 7.54 -13.68
N ALA A 89 -2.52 8.06 -13.09
CA ALA A 89 -2.76 9.49 -12.99
C ALA A 89 -1.94 10.07 -11.84
N VAL A 90 -1.54 11.33 -11.95
CA VAL A 90 -0.95 12.07 -10.82
C VAL A 90 -2.11 12.54 -9.93
N ILE A 91 -1.98 12.35 -8.62
CA ILE A 91 -2.98 12.85 -7.68
C ILE A 91 -2.84 14.37 -7.61
N ASP A 92 -3.94 15.08 -7.86
CA ASP A 92 -4.04 16.52 -7.66
C ASP A 92 -4.70 16.77 -6.29
N PRO A 93 -3.94 17.24 -5.28
CA PRO A 93 -4.47 17.47 -3.95
C PRO A 93 -5.66 18.45 -3.93
N ALA A 94 -5.77 19.35 -4.92
CA ALA A 94 -6.87 20.30 -5.02
C ALA A 94 -8.20 19.66 -5.48
N LEU A 95 -8.15 18.48 -6.09
CA LEU A 95 -9.30 17.73 -6.59
C LEU A 95 -9.73 16.60 -5.64
N GLU A 96 -8.98 16.36 -4.56
CA GLU A 96 -9.31 15.35 -3.56
C GLU A 96 -10.50 15.82 -2.69
N PRO A 97 -11.60 15.06 -2.62
CA PRO A 97 -12.69 15.34 -1.70
C PRO A 97 -12.18 15.32 -0.26
N GLY A 98 -12.46 16.39 0.50
CA GLY A 98 -12.33 16.39 1.96
C GLY A 98 -10.95 16.66 2.57
N PHE A 99 -9.82 16.41 1.89
CA PHE A 99 -8.50 16.59 2.55
C PHE A 99 -8.13 18.07 2.81
N PHE A 100 -8.34 18.96 1.83
CA PHE A 100 -7.95 20.38 1.96
C PHE A 100 -9.08 21.31 2.44
N GLN A 101 -10.35 20.90 2.36
CA GLN A 101 -11.44 21.75 2.87
C GLN A 101 -11.49 21.82 4.41
N GLY A 102 -10.94 20.82 5.11
CA GLY A 102 -10.90 20.77 6.58
C GLY A 102 -9.68 21.45 7.21
N LEU A 103 -8.51 21.38 6.57
CA LEU A 103 -7.25 21.91 7.12
C LEU A 103 -7.19 23.44 7.11
N GLY A 104 -7.73 24.08 6.05
CA GLY A 104 -7.79 25.55 5.98
C GLY A 104 -8.65 26.20 7.08
N ARG A 105 -9.72 25.53 7.53
CA ARG A 105 -10.57 26.05 8.62
C ARG A 105 -10.01 25.82 10.02
N ARG A 106 -9.13 24.83 10.22
CA ARG A 106 -8.50 24.58 11.54
C ARG A 106 -7.22 25.38 11.76
N LEU A 107 -6.47 25.72 10.71
CA LEU A 107 -5.23 26.48 10.82
C LEU A 107 -5.42 28.01 10.74
N PHE A 108 -6.48 28.51 10.09
CA PHE A 108 -6.76 29.95 9.94
C PHE A 108 -7.93 30.46 10.79
N ARG A 109 -8.34 29.68 11.81
CA ARG A 109 -9.27 30.16 12.84
C ARG A 109 -8.50 30.39 14.14
N ALA A 110 -7.65 31.42 14.10
CA ALA A 110 -7.09 32.11 15.26
C ALA A 110 -7.63 33.55 15.24
#